data_AF-A0A1W1UYY5-F1
#
_entry.id   AF-A0A1W1UYY5-F1
#
_cell.length_a   1.000
_cell.length_b   1.000
_cell.length_c   1.000
_cell.angle_alpha   90.00
_cell.angle_beta   90.00
_cell.angle_gamma   90.00
#
_symmetry.space_group_name_H-M   'P 1'
#
loop_
_entity.id
_entity.type
_entity.pdbx_description
1 polymer ?
#
loop_
_entity_poly.entity_id
_entity_poly.type
_entity_poly.pdbx_seq_one_letter_code
_entity_poly.pdbx_strand_id
1 'polypeptide(L)'
;MREFYKRLIDYYTFNRIDYSDENMKSLVDECIAQLMSLDENLKDKMAKFDSDGKKSESIGSQKVEYLTLDIDKIASLERRNESKIYKIIKVYFGHTGLMYRGVINAN
;
A
#
# COMPACT_ATOMS: atom_id res chain seq x y z
N MET A 1 2.51 -8.78 6.81
CA MET A 1 2.61 -7.83 5.67
C MET A 1 2.96 -8.54 4.36
N ARG A 2 4.06 -9.31 4.27
CA ARG A 2 4.40 -10.10 3.07
C ARG A 2 3.22 -10.91 2.51
N GLU A 3 2.55 -11.69 3.35
CA GLU A 3 1.42 -12.54 2.92
C GLU A 3 0.19 -11.77 2.42
N PHE A 4 0.03 -10.52 2.87
CA PHE A 4 -1.02 -9.64 2.34
C PHE A 4 -0.68 -9.21 0.91
N TYR A 5 0.56 -8.76 0.67
CA TYR A 5 1.00 -8.35 -0.65
C TYR A 5 1.09 -9.49 -1.64
N LYS A 6 1.50 -10.68 -1.20
CA LYS A 6 1.45 -11.88 -2.03
C LYS A 6 0.03 -12.14 -2.54
N ARG A 7 -0.97 -12.18 -1.63
CA ARG A 7 -2.39 -12.37 -1.99
C ARG A 7 -2.91 -11.28 -2.93
N LEU A 8 -2.43 -10.04 -2.78
CA LEU A 8 -2.83 -8.93 -3.63
C LEU A 8 -2.23 -9.01 -5.03
N ILE A 9 -0.97 -9.42 -5.15
CA ILE A 9 -0.31 -9.71 -6.44
C ILE A 9 -1.05 -10.87 -7.12
N ASP A 10 -1.31 -11.94 -6.38
CA ASP A 10 -2.09 -13.10 -6.85
C ASP A 10 -3.47 -12.66 -7.35
N TYR A 11 -4.16 -11.74 -6.66
CA TYR A 11 -5.42 -11.16 -7.12
C TYR A 11 -5.27 -10.38 -8.44
N TYR A 12 -4.32 -9.45 -8.54
CA TYR A 12 -4.14 -8.63 -9.74
C TYR A 12 -3.64 -9.43 -10.96
N THR A 13 -2.98 -10.55 -10.72
CA THR A 13 -2.48 -11.48 -11.74
C THR A 13 -3.39 -12.70 -11.93
N PHE A 14 -4.56 -12.74 -11.28
CA PHE A 14 -5.55 -13.82 -11.42
C PHE A 14 -5.00 -15.21 -11.08
N ASN A 15 -4.15 -15.28 -10.05
CA ASN A 15 -3.45 -16.49 -9.61
C ASN A 15 -2.64 -17.16 -10.74
N ARG A 16 -2.14 -16.39 -11.71
CA ARG A 16 -1.37 -16.90 -12.86
C ARG A 16 0.14 -16.90 -12.65
N ILE A 17 0.61 -16.51 -11.46
CA ILE A 17 2.02 -16.58 -11.13
C ILE A 17 2.42 -18.05 -10.99
N ASP A 18 3.45 -18.46 -11.73
CA ASP A 18 4.11 -19.74 -11.53
C ASP A 18 5.18 -19.60 -10.45
N TYR A 19 4.89 -20.11 -9.25
CA TYR A 19 5.81 -20.10 -8.13
C TYR A 19 6.87 -21.21 -8.17
N SER A 20 6.81 -22.09 -9.17
CA SER A 20 7.88 -23.08 -9.42
C SER A 20 9.03 -22.49 -10.26
N ASP A 21 8.77 -21.42 -11.02
CA ASP A 21 9.81 -20.64 -11.71
C ASP A 21 10.49 -19.68 -10.74
N GLU A 22 11.78 -19.92 -10.48
CA GLU A 22 12.60 -19.09 -9.58
C GLU A 22 12.71 -17.63 -10.07
N ASN A 23 12.63 -17.36 -11.38
CA ASN A 23 12.65 -15.97 -11.88
C ASN A 23 11.36 -15.23 -11.52
N MET A 24 10.21 -15.88 -11.69
CA MET A 24 8.91 -15.31 -11.31
C MET A 24 8.80 -15.13 -9.79
N LYS A 25 9.32 -16.08 -9.03
CA LYS A 25 9.38 -15.99 -7.57
C LYS A 25 10.27 -14.82 -7.11
N SER A 26 11.46 -14.66 -7.70
CA SER A 26 12.33 -13.50 -7.46
C SER A 26 11.62 -12.19 -7.77
N LEU A 27 10.94 -12.11 -8.92
CA LEU A 27 10.17 -10.92 -9.32
C LEU A 27 9.06 -10.57 -8.31
N VAL A 28 8.36 -11.59 -7.79
CA VAL A 28 7.34 -11.39 -6.73
C VAL A 28 7.98 -10.89 -5.45
N ASP A 29 9.10 -11.48 -5.01
CA ASP A 29 9.78 -11.08 -3.78
C ASP A 29 10.30 -9.65 -3.86
N GLU A 30 10.86 -9.24 -5.01
CA GLU A 30 11.27 -7.86 -5.27
C GLU A 30 10.09 -6.87 -5.23
N CYS A 31 8.96 -7.23 -5.86
CA CYS A 31 7.75 -6.42 -5.83
C CYS A 31 7.24 -6.26 -4.39
N ILE A 32 7.22 -7.34 -3.59
CA ILE A 32 6.78 -7.29 -2.20
C ILE A 32 7.74 -6.43 -1.37
N ALA A 33 9.05 -6.56 -1.57
CA ALA A 33 10.04 -5.74 -0.87
C ALA A 33 9.77 -4.24 -1.12
N GLN A 34 9.52 -3.84 -2.38
CA GLN A 34 9.22 -2.45 -2.69
C GLN A 34 7.90 -1.95 -2.05
N LEU A 35 6.87 -2.81 -2.01
CA LEU A 35 5.61 -2.50 -1.34
C LEU A 35 5.79 -2.32 0.18
N MET A 36 6.61 -3.16 0.80
CA MET A 36 6.94 -3.02 2.23
C MET A 36 7.73 -1.74 2.51
N SER A 37 8.68 -1.37 1.66
CA SER A 37 9.39 -0.08 1.78
C SER A 37 8.44 1.12 1.62
N LEU A 38 7.40 1.01 0.79
CA LEU A 38 6.37 2.06 0.70
C LEU A 38 5.64 2.25 2.03
N ASP A 39 5.25 1.16 2.70
CA ASP A 39 4.58 1.22 4.00
C ASP A 39 5.48 1.80 5.10
N GLU A 40 6.74 1.40 5.14
CA GLU A 40 7.71 1.92 6.12
C GLU A 40 7.87 3.44 5.94
N ASN A 41 8.03 3.90 4.70
CA ASN A 41 8.08 5.33 4.40
C ASN A 41 6.81 6.10 4.79
N LEU A 42 5.63 5.46 4.70
CA LEU A 42 4.38 6.07 5.15
C LEU A 42 4.30 6.15 6.68
N LYS A 43 4.71 5.09 7.38
CA LYS A 43 4.77 5.07 8.85
C LYS A 43 5.75 6.10 9.39
N ASP A 44 6.93 6.22 8.80
CA ASP A 44 7.93 7.21 9.21
C ASP A 44 7.44 8.64 9.00
N LYS A 45 6.71 8.90 7.91
CA LYS A 45 6.09 10.21 7.68
C LYS A 45 5.02 10.51 8.72
N MET A 46 4.17 9.54 9.06
CA MET A 46 3.16 9.71 10.11
C MET A 46 3.79 9.97 11.48
N ALA A 47 4.84 9.22 11.84
CA ALA A 47 5.56 9.42 13.09
C ALA A 47 6.21 10.83 13.18
N LYS A 48 6.72 11.36 12.06
CA LYS A 48 7.24 12.73 11.98
C LYS A 48 6.14 13.79 12.11
N PHE A 49 4.96 13.56 11.54
CA PHE A 49 3.80 14.43 11.75
C PHE A 49 3.38 14.47 13.22
N ASP A 50 3.39 13.33 13.92
CA ASP A 50 3.10 13.26 15.35
C ASP A 50 4.17 13.94 16.23
N SER A 51 5.43 13.98 15.77
CA SER A 51 6.49 14.68 16.49
C SER A 51 6.49 16.20 16.28
N ASP A 52 6.22 16.68 15.07
CA ASP A 52 6.16 18.12 14.75
C ASP A 52 4.79 18.76 15.08
N GLY A 53 3.73 17.95 15.18
CA GLY A 53 2.36 18.39 15.46
C GLY A 53 2.02 18.59 16.94
N LYS A 54 2.96 18.35 17.87
CA LYS A 54 2.75 18.57 19.32
C LYS A 54 2.79 20.05 19.69
N LYS A 55 1.77 20.81 19.28
CA LYS A 55 1.23 21.89 20.10
C LYS A 55 0.20 21.27 21.04
N SER A 56 0.67 20.81 22.20
CA SER A 56 -0.19 20.30 23.27
C SER A 56 -0.88 21.46 23.98
N GLU A 57 -2.18 21.62 23.77
CA GLU A 57 -3.04 22.14 24.84
C GLU A 57 -3.56 20.93 25.61
N SER A 58 -3.01 20.73 26.81
CA SER A 58 -3.36 19.63 27.70
C SER A 58 -4.59 20.02 28.55
N ILE A 59 -5.73 19.40 28.28
CA ILE A 59 -6.83 19.30 29.26
C ILE A 59 -7.17 17.82 29.42
N GLY A 60 -6.95 17.30 30.64
CA GLY A 60 -7.68 16.17 31.24
C GLY A 60 -7.66 14.80 30.53
N SER A 61 -6.83 13.90 31.04
CA SER A 61 -7.10 12.46 31.29
C SER A 61 -7.69 11.54 30.21
N GLN A 62 -7.84 11.94 28.95
CA GLN A 62 -8.19 11.03 27.86
C GLN A 62 -7.73 11.61 26.52
N LYS A 63 -6.50 11.28 26.12
CA LYS A 63 -5.98 11.62 24.79
C LYS A 63 -6.51 10.61 23.77
N VAL A 64 -7.80 10.72 23.43
CA VAL A 64 -8.31 10.13 22.20
C VAL A 64 -8.13 11.19 21.13
N GLU A 65 -7.06 11.08 20.35
CA GLU A 65 -6.94 11.81 19.09
C GLU A 65 -8.00 11.24 18.13
N TYR A 66 -9.26 11.63 18.33
CA TYR A 66 -10.24 11.65 17.27
C TYR A 66 -9.80 12.72 16.30
N LEU A 67 -8.84 12.33 15.45
CA LEU A 67 -8.45 13.05 14.27
C LEU A 67 -9.75 13.28 13.49
N THR A 68 -10.26 14.51 13.53
CA THR A 68 -11.36 15.00 12.68
C THR A 68 -10.89 15.08 11.22
N LEU A 69 -10.30 14.00 10.71
CA LEU A 69 -10.21 13.81 9.28
C LEU A 69 -11.64 13.54 8.81
N ASP A 70 -12.17 14.53 8.12
CA ASP A 70 -13.37 14.40 7.29
C ASP A 70 -13.34 13.04 6.56
N ILE A 71 -14.46 12.32 6.57
CA ILE A 71 -14.57 10.95 6.02
C ILE A 71 -14.08 10.93 4.56
N ASP A 72 -14.38 12.01 3.82
CA ASP A 72 -13.92 12.21 2.45
C ASP A 72 -12.40 12.27 2.32
N LYS A 73 -11.73 12.86 3.32
CA LYS A 73 -10.26 12.98 3.35
C LYS A 73 -9.61 11.63 3.63
N ILE A 74 -10.18 10.82 4.53
CA ILE A 74 -9.73 9.44 4.78
C ILE A 74 -9.89 8.60 3.51
N ALA A 75 -11.09 8.60 2.90
CA ALA A 75 -11.35 7.88 1.67
C ALA A 75 -10.43 8.32 0.51
N SER A 76 -10.06 9.61 0.44
CA SER A 76 -9.10 10.11 -0.54
C SER A 76 -7.67 9.61 -0.32
N LEU A 77 -7.29 9.36 0.94
CA LEU A 77 -5.96 8.86 1.31
C LEU A 77 -5.87 7.36 1.01
N GLU A 78 -6.91 6.60 1.33
CA GLU A 78 -7.01 5.18 1.02
C GLU A 78 -6.93 4.94 -0.49
N ARG A 79 -7.73 5.64 -1.29
CA ARG A 79 -7.68 5.57 -2.77
C ARG A 79 -6.30 5.91 -3.32
N ARG A 80 -5.64 6.93 -2.76
CA ARG A 80 -4.27 7.30 -3.16
C ARG A 80 -3.27 6.19 -2.82
N ASN A 81 -3.45 5.49 -1.69
CA ASN A 81 -2.59 4.39 -1.31
C ASN A 81 -2.79 3.18 -2.24
N GLU A 82 -4.04 2.80 -2.50
CA GLU A 82 -4.40 1.74 -3.44
C GLU A 82 -3.84 2.02 -4.84
N SER A 83 -3.94 3.26 -5.32
CA SER A 83 -3.37 3.67 -6.62
C SER A 83 -1.86 3.49 -6.69
N LYS A 84 -1.13 3.78 -5.60
CA LYS A 84 0.33 3.58 -5.53
C LYS A 84 0.69 2.11 -5.54
N ILE A 85 0.00 1.30 -4.74
CA ILE A 85 0.20 -0.15 -4.68
C ILE A 85 -0.04 -0.77 -6.06
N TYR A 86 -1.15 -0.44 -6.71
CA TYR A 86 -1.45 -0.90 -8.06
C TYR A 86 -0.37 -0.50 -9.08
N LYS A 87 0.11 0.75 -9.03
CA LYS A 87 1.19 1.21 -9.91
C LYS A 87 2.48 0.42 -9.73
N ILE A 88 2.87 0.10 -8.50
CA ILE A 88 4.05 -0.72 -8.22
C ILE A 88 3.88 -2.10 -8.85
N ILE A 89 2.77 -2.78 -8.55
CA ILE A 89 2.49 -4.11 -9.10
C ILE A 89 2.46 -4.07 -10.64
N LYS A 90 1.92 -2.99 -11.23
CA LYS A 90 1.89 -2.78 -12.68
C LYS A 90 3.27 -2.62 -13.31
N VAL A 91 4.23 -2.00 -12.63
CA VAL A 91 5.61 -1.89 -13.14
C VAL A 91 6.26 -3.28 -13.26
N TYR A 92 6.03 -4.15 -12.27
CA TYR A 92 6.61 -5.50 -12.26
C TYR A 92 5.92 -6.45 -13.24
N PHE A 93 4.59 -6.46 -13.26
CA PHE A 93 3.81 -7.49 -13.98
C PHE A 93 3.08 -6.97 -15.23
N GLY A 94 3.14 -5.67 -15.52
CA GLY A 94 2.43 -5.09 -16.66
C GLY A 94 2.92 -5.62 -18.02
N HIS A 95 4.18 -6.01 -18.12
CA HIS A 95 4.80 -6.56 -19.32
C HIS A 95 4.66 -8.08 -19.46
N THR A 96 4.30 -8.79 -18.39
CA THR A 96 4.22 -10.26 -18.42
C THR A 96 2.94 -10.78 -19.06
N GLY A 97 1.94 -9.91 -19.27
CA GLY A 97 0.61 -10.31 -19.74
C GLY A 97 -0.22 -11.06 -18.69
N LEU A 98 0.31 -11.25 -17.48
CA LEU A 98 -0.37 -11.94 -16.38
C LEU A 98 -1.41 -11.04 -15.70
N MET A 99 -1.21 -9.72 -15.75
CA MET A 99 -2.16 -8.77 -15.18
C MET A 99 -3.44 -8.68 -16.00
N TYR A 100 -4.56 -8.61 -15.29
CA TYR A 100 -5.85 -8.40 -15.92
C TYR A 100 -6.06 -6.95 -16.32
N ARG A 101 -6.33 -6.76 -17.62
CA ARG A 101 -6.54 -5.44 -18.23
C ARG A 101 -7.87 -4.77 -17.84
N GLY A 102 -8.78 -5.50 -17.19
CA GLY A 102 -10.07 -4.97 -16.74
C GLY A 102 -10.08 -4.43 -15.30
N VAL A 103 -9.00 -4.57 -14.53
CA VAL A 103 -8.84 -3.83 -13.25
C VAL A 103 -8.10 -2.53 -13.59
N ILE A 104 -8.83 -1.61 -14.20
CA ILE A 104 -8.49 -0.20 -14.16
C ILE A 104 -9.21 0.29 -12.92
N ASN A 105 -8.49 0.65 -11.86
CA ASN A 105 -9.07 1.51 -10.83
C ASN A 105 -9.44 2.82 -11.54
N ALA A 106 -10.70 2.95 -11.93
CA ALA A 106 -11.25 4.18 -12.47
C ALA A 106 -11.07 5.25 -11.39
N ASN A 107 -10.31 6.30 -11.73
CA ASN A 107 -10.03 7.43 -10.85
C ASN A 107 -11.33 8.12 -10.42
#